data_AF-A0A4D6MYX9-F1
#
_entry.id   AF-A0A4D6MYX9-F1
#
_cell.length_a   1.000
_cell.length_b   1.000
_cell.length_c   1.000
_cell.angle_alpha   90.00
_cell.angle_beta   90.00
_cell.angle_gamma   90.00
#
_symmetry.space_group_name_H-M   'P 1'
#
loop_
_entity.id
_entity.type
_entity.pdbx_description
1 polymer ?
#
loop_
_entity_poly.entity_id
_entity_poly.type
_entity_poly.pdbx_seq_one_letter_code
_entity_poly.pdbx_strand_id
1 'polypeptide(L)'
;MGTSLSSLGASGSTIGPGLGDIPESCVACVFLYLTPPEICNLARLNRAFRGAASSDSVWEAKLPRNYQDLLDLVPPERHRNLSKKDIFALLARPLPFDDGHKEVWLDRVTGRVCMSISARAMAITGIDDRRYWNWIPTEESRPKQVENL
;
A
#
# COMPACT_ATOMS: atom_id res chain seq x y z
N MET A 1 46.70 -22.95 19.11
CA MET A 1 45.23 -23.09 19.00
C MET A 1 44.76 -21.92 18.12
N GLY A 2 44.74 -21.93 16.79
CA GLY A 2 44.44 -23.00 15.85
C GLY A 2 43.00 -22.85 15.35
N THR A 3 42.73 -21.86 14.48
CA THR A 3 41.51 -21.84 13.64
C THR A 3 41.94 -21.56 12.21
N SER A 4 41.90 -22.63 11.41
CA SER A 4 42.29 -22.68 10.01
C SER A 4 41.51 -21.70 9.14
N LEU A 5 42.24 -20.94 8.34
CA LEU A 5 41.81 -20.45 7.03
C LEU A 5 41.72 -21.66 6.10
N SER A 6 40.51 -22.11 5.79
CA SER A 6 40.30 -23.08 4.72
C SER A 6 39.94 -22.35 3.44
N SER A 7 40.96 -21.94 2.68
CA SER A 7 40.82 -21.68 1.25
C SER A 7 40.64 -23.03 0.56
N LEU A 8 39.45 -23.30 0.03
CA LEU A 8 39.19 -24.50 -0.78
C LEU A 8 38.54 -24.09 -2.09
N GLY A 9 39.31 -24.28 -3.16
CA GLY A 9 38.80 -24.75 -4.44
C GLY A 9 38.27 -23.67 -5.37
N ALA A 10 39.17 -23.03 -6.11
CA ALA A 10 38.86 -22.55 -7.44
C ALA A 10 38.62 -23.77 -8.35
N SER A 11 37.38 -24.24 -8.39
CA SER A 11 36.87 -25.12 -9.44
C SER A 11 36.02 -24.27 -10.38
N GLY A 12 36.40 -24.24 -11.66
CA GLY A 12 35.79 -23.43 -12.71
C GLY A 12 34.33 -23.79 -12.97
N SER A 13 33.43 -23.29 -12.11
CA SER A 13 32.07 -22.98 -12.50
C SER A 13 32.15 -21.71 -13.34
N THR A 14 31.64 -21.74 -14.57
CA THR A 14 31.25 -20.52 -15.25
C THR A 14 30.19 -19.85 -14.37
N ILE A 15 30.61 -18.98 -13.44
CA ILE A 15 29.71 -18.12 -12.68
C ILE A 15 29.20 -17.10 -13.71
N GLY A 16 28.19 -17.51 -14.49
CA GLY A 16 27.44 -16.61 -15.32
C GLY A 16 26.81 -15.53 -14.45
N PRO A 17 26.47 -14.37 -15.03
CA PRO A 17 25.84 -13.29 -14.28
C PRO A 17 24.59 -13.82 -13.57
N GLY A 18 24.52 -13.58 -12.27
CA GLY A 18 23.39 -13.94 -11.42
C GLY A 18 22.32 -12.86 -11.43
N LEU A 19 21.15 -13.16 -10.84
CA LEU A 19 20.05 -12.21 -10.72
C LEU A 19 20.42 -10.95 -9.93
N GLY A 20 21.46 -11.03 -9.09
CA GLY A 20 22.00 -9.90 -8.33
C GLY A 20 22.87 -8.93 -9.13
N ASP A 21 23.32 -9.33 -10.33
CA ASP A 21 24.15 -8.50 -11.21
C ASP A 21 23.31 -7.62 -12.15
N ILE A 22 21.98 -7.78 -12.13
CA ILE A 22 21.05 -6.97 -12.92
C ILE A 22 20.97 -5.55 -12.31
N PRO A 23 21.14 -4.47 -13.11
CA PRO A 23 20.97 -3.11 -12.64
C PRO A 23 19.56 -2.85 -12.08
N GLU A 24 19.47 -2.06 -11.00
CA GLU A 24 18.20 -1.71 -10.36
C GLU A 24 17.22 -1.04 -11.34
N SER A 25 17.73 -0.23 -12.29
CA SER A 25 16.92 0.40 -13.32
C SER A 25 16.22 -0.61 -14.23
N CYS A 26 16.90 -1.70 -14.60
CA CYS A 26 16.31 -2.77 -15.40
C CYS A 26 15.20 -3.49 -14.63
N VAL A 27 15.41 -3.76 -13.33
CA VAL A 27 14.39 -4.38 -12.47
C VAL A 27 13.19 -3.44 -12.27
N ALA A 28 13.44 -2.14 -12.10
CA ALA A 28 12.39 -1.13 -11.97
C ALA A 28 11.47 -1.11 -13.20
N CYS A 29 12.02 -1.23 -14.42
CA CYS A 29 11.22 -1.36 -15.64
C CYS A 29 10.28 -2.57 -15.61
N VAL A 30 10.71 -3.71 -15.08
CA VAL A 30 9.85 -4.90 -14.92
C VAL A 30 8.75 -4.62 -13.89
N PHE A 31 9.08 -3.99 -12.76
CA PHE A 31 8.11 -3.67 -11.71
C PHE A 31 6.97 -2.75 -12.17
N LEU A 32 7.17 -1.94 -13.20
CA LEU A 32 6.09 -1.14 -13.81
C LEU A 32 4.91 -2.01 -14.29
N TYR A 33 5.15 -3.28 -14.61
CA TYR A 33 4.13 -4.22 -15.09
C TYR A 33 3.58 -5.16 -14.01
N LEU A 34 4.10 -5.09 -12.78
CA LEU A 34 3.69 -5.95 -11.67
C LEU A 34 2.71 -5.28 -10.72
N THR A 35 1.95 -6.06 -9.97
CA THR A 35 1.12 -5.58 -8.87
C THR A 35 1.98 -5.21 -7.65
N PRO A 36 1.54 -4.29 -6.78
CA PRO A 36 2.27 -3.94 -5.56
C PRO A 36 2.66 -5.13 -4.66
N PRO A 37 1.81 -6.17 -4.45
CA PRO A 37 2.19 -7.34 -3.67
C PRO A 37 3.30 -8.16 -4.35
N GLU A 38 3.28 -8.30 -5.67
CA GLU A 38 4.35 -8.97 -6.42
C GLU A 38 5.68 -8.22 -6.28
N ILE A 39 5.67 -6.89 -6.38
CA ILE A 39 6.86 -6.06 -6.15
C ILE A 39 7.43 -6.30 -4.75
N CYS A 40 6.58 -6.25 -3.72
CA CYS A 40 6.99 -6.49 -2.34
C CYS A 40 7.55 -7.90 -2.12
N ASN A 41 6.98 -8.91 -2.77
CA ASN A 41 7.49 -10.28 -2.71
C ASN A 41 8.86 -10.41 -3.38
N LEU A 42 9.02 -9.84 -4.58
CA LEU A 42 10.26 -9.88 -5.35
C LEU A 42 11.39 -9.06 -4.70
N ALA A 43 11.05 -8.00 -3.96
CA ALA A 43 12.01 -7.20 -3.17
C ALA A 43 12.83 -8.03 -2.16
N ARG A 44 12.34 -9.23 -1.80
CA ARG A 44 12.99 -10.13 -0.83
C ARG A 44 14.09 -10.98 -1.44
N LEU A 45 14.21 -11.04 -2.76
CA LEU A 45 15.11 -11.96 -3.46
C LEU A 45 16.59 -11.54 -3.35
N ASN A 46 16.91 -10.29 -3.67
CA ASN A 46 18.28 -9.78 -3.63
C ASN A 46 18.34 -8.25 -3.48
N ARG A 47 19.55 -7.68 -3.41
CA ARG A 47 19.77 -6.24 -3.23
C ARG A 47 19.22 -5.41 -4.39
N ALA A 48 19.45 -5.81 -5.64
CA ALA A 48 19.00 -5.07 -6.81
C ALA A 48 17.45 -4.97 -6.84
N PHE A 49 16.77 -6.08 -6.54
CA PHE A 49 15.31 -6.12 -6.45
C PHE A 49 14.77 -5.29 -5.29
N ARG A 50 15.47 -5.31 -4.13
CA ARG A 50 15.12 -4.47 -2.99
C ARG A 50 15.26 -2.98 -3.29
N GLY A 51 16.35 -2.58 -3.95
CA GLY A 51 16.60 -1.20 -4.37
C GLY A 51 15.55 -0.73 -5.36
N ALA A 52 15.31 -1.51 -6.43
CA ALA A 52 14.26 -1.22 -7.41
C ALA A 52 12.86 -1.12 -6.78
N ALA A 53 12.52 -1.99 -5.82
CA ALA A 53 11.22 -1.99 -5.15
C ALA A 53 11.02 -0.79 -4.21
N SER A 54 12.06 0.00 -3.96
CA SER A 54 12.02 1.19 -3.13
C SER A 54 12.08 2.48 -3.97
N SER A 55 12.10 2.35 -5.31
CA SER A 55 12.18 3.48 -6.23
C SER A 55 10.85 4.21 -6.37
N ASP A 56 10.86 5.54 -6.22
CA ASP A 56 9.67 6.36 -6.37
C ASP A 56 9.08 6.31 -7.78
N SER A 57 9.88 6.08 -8.84
CA SER A 57 9.36 5.95 -10.20
C SER A 57 8.44 4.74 -10.37
N VAL A 58 8.74 3.65 -9.66
CA VAL A 58 7.90 2.44 -9.65
C VAL A 58 6.57 2.73 -8.96
N TRP A 59 6.61 3.35 -7.78
CA TRP A 59 5.42 3.60 -6.98
C TRP A 59 4.56 4.75 -7.50
N GLU A 60 5.14 5.72 -8.19
CA GLU A 60 4.39 6.74 -8.94
C GLU A 60 3.45 6.09 -9.96
N ALA A 61 3.93 5.08 -10.69
CA ALA A 61 3.11 4.37 -11.66
C ALA A 61 2.00 3.51 -11.02
N LYS A 62 2.09 3.22 -9.71
CA LYS A 62 1.06 2.48 -8.96
C LYS A 62 0.07 3.37 -8.23
N LEU A 63 0.41 4.65 -8.05
CA LEU A 63 -0.48 5.63 -7.45
C LEU A 63 -1.48 6.15 -8.50
N PRO A 64 -2.74 6.40 -8.12
CA PRO A 64 -3.68 7.08 -9.00
C PRO A 64 -3.23 8.54 -9.19
N ARG A 65 -3.50 9.13 -10.35
CA ARG A 65 -3.04 10.50 -10.68
C ARG A 65 -3.51 11.56 -9.68
N ASN A 66 -4.66 11.33 -9.05
CA ASN A 66 -5.29 12.20 -8.07
C ASN A 66 -5.00 11.79 -6.62
N TYR A 67 -3.90 11.08 -6.34
CA TYR A 67 -3.57 10.66 -4.98
C TYR A 67 -3.34 11.83 -4.02
N GLN A 68 -3.00 13.02 -4.52
CA GLN A 68 -2.85 14.24 -3.72
C GLN A 68 -4.17 14.64 -3.05
N ASP A 69 -5.29 14.55 -3.78
CA ASP A 69 -6.63 14.81 -3.22
C ASP A 69 -6.97 13.84 -2.07
N LEU A 70 -6.41 12.61 -2.11
CA LEU A 70 -6.56 11.64 -1.02
C LEU A 70 -5.66 11.98 0.17
N LEU A 71 -4.50 12.61 -0.07
CA LEU A 71 -3.61 13.07 1.00
C LEU A 71 -4.21 14.25 1.76
N ASP A 72 -5.04 15.07 1.14
CA ASP A 72 -5.76 16.17 1.82
C ASP A 72 -6.71 15.66 2.93
N LEU A 73 -7.13 14.39 2.86
CA LEU A 73 -7.91 13.74 3.92
C LEU A 73 -7.07 13.29 5.11
N VAL A 74 -5.74 13.35 5.01
CA VAL A 74 -4.80 12.90 6.02
C VAL A 74 -4.10 14.12 6.64
N PRO A 75 -3.90 14.16 7.97
CA PRO A 75 -3.13 15.25 8.57
C PRO A 75 -1.73 15.35 7.95
N PRO A 76 -1.26 16.57 7.62
CA PRO A 76 -0.05 16.78 6.82
C PRO A 76 1.20 16.17 7.45
N GLU A 77 1.27 16.14 8.78
CA GLU A 77 2.39 15.54 9.52
C GLU A 77 2.53 14.03 9.31
N ARG A 78 1.47 13.33 8.88
CA ARG A 78 1.52 11.87 8.66
C ARG A 78 2.08 11.49 7.30
N HIS A 79 2.08 12.41 6.32
CA HIS A 79 2.57 12.13 4.98
C HIS A 79 3.77 13.00 4.57
N ARG A 80 4.20 13.92 5.45
CA ARG A 80 5.36 14.76 5.22
C ARG A 80 6.62 13.89 5.07
N ASN A 81 7.39 14.14 4.02
CA ASN A 81 8.66 13.46 3.71
C ASN A 81 8.54 11.94 3.50
N LEU A 82 7.35 11.41 3.20
CA LEU A 82 7.18 10.00 2.85
C LEU A 82 7.63 9.72 1.41
N SER A 83 8.20 8.53 1.20
CA SER A 83 8.42 8.00 -0.15
C SER A 83 7.08 7.69 -0.83
N LYS A 84 7.04 7.54 -2.15
CA LYS A 84 5.80 7.17 -2.87
C LYS A 84 5.33 5.77 -2.50
N LYS A 85 6.25 4.89 -2.13
CA LYS A 85 5.94 3.58 -1.54
C LYS A 85 5.17 3.72 -0.23
N ASP A 86 5.64 4.59 0.65
CA ASP A 86 5.01 4.80 1.95
C ASP A 86 3.68 5.55 1.83
N ILE A 87 3.58 6.48 0.87
CA ILE A 87 2.30 7.10 0.47
C ILE A 87 1.31 6.04 -0.01
N PHE A 88 1.72 5.13 -0.90
CA PHE A 88 0.86 4.03 -1.33
C PHE A 88 0.41 3.18 -0.14
N ALA A 89 1.33 2.81 0.75
CA ALA A 89 1.02 2.01 1.93
C ALA A 89 0.07 2.72 2.91
N LEU A 90 0.22 4.04 3.06
CA LEU A 90 -0.66 4.90 3.85
C LEU A 90 -2.07 4.94 3.26
N LEU A 91 -2.18 5.22 1.96
CA LEU A 91 -3.46 5.31 1.26
C LEU A 91 -4.13 3.93 1.06
N ALA A 92 -3.39 2.82 1.12
CA ALA A 92 -3.92 1.45 1.09
C ALA A 92 -4.54 0.98 2.43
N ARG A 93 -4.68 1.91 3.39
CA ARG A 93 -5.46 1.73 4.62
C ARG A 93 -6.74 2.57 4.51
N PRO A 94 -7.85 2.12 5.11
CA PRO A 94 -9.07 2.92 5.13
C PRO A 94 -8.84 4.29 5.78
N LEU A 95 -9.22 5.34 5.07
CA LEU A 95 -9.15 6.74 5.48
C LEU A 95 -10.57 7.27 5.70
N PRO A 96 -11.02 7.44 6.96
CA PRO A 96 -12.34 7.97 7.24
C PRO A 96 -12.40 9.47 6.97
N PHE A 97 -13.53 9.91 6.45
CA PHE A 97 -13.90 11.31 6.29
C PHE A 97 -15.42 11.45 6.44
N ASP A 98 -15.95 12.67 6.42
CA ASP A 98 -17.40 12.90 6.58
C ASP A 98 -17.93 12.29 7.90
N ASP A 99 -17.32 12.68 9.02
CA ASP A 99 -17.59 12.17 10.37
C ASP A 99 -17.51 10.63 10.50
N GLY A 100 -16.67 10.02 9.65
CA GLY A 100 -16.46 8.57 9.62
C GLY A 100 -17.61 7.80 8.95
N HIS A 101 -18.55 8.49 8.31
CA HIS A 101 -19.61 7.86 7.51
C HIS A 101 -19.14 7.48 6.11
N LYS A 102 -18.00 8.01 5.65
CA LYS A 102 -17.34 7.61 4.41
C LYS A 102 -15.90 7.17 4.70
N GLU A 103 -15.42 6.21 3.94
CA GLU A 103 -14.01 5.83 3.94
C GLU A 103 -13.52 5.65 2.51
N VAL A 104 -12.26 6.01 2.27
CA VAL A 104 -11.58 5.80 0.99
C VAL A 104 -10.24 5.10 1.22
N TRP A 105 -9.81 4.24 0.30
CA TRP A 105 -8.50 3.60 0.33
C TRP A 105 -8.07 3.18 -1.07
N LEU A 106 -6.80 2.81 -1.24
CA LEU A 106 -6.31 2.16 -2.44
C LEU A 106 -6.42 0.64 -2.32
N ASP A 107 -6.96 0.00 -3.35
CA ASP A 107 -6.86 -1.44 -3.50
C ASP A 107 -5.39 -1.86 -3.62
N ARG A 108 -4.98 -2.82 -2.78
CA ARG A 108 -3.58 -3.21 -2.63
C ARG A 108 -3.00 -3.87 -3.88
N VAL A 109 -3.85 -4.45 -4.72
CA VAL A 109 -3.42 -5.20 -5.92
C VAL A 109 -3.42 -4.30 -7.15
N THR A 110 -4.49 -3.52 -7.34
CA THR A 110 -4.72 -2.72 -8.54
C THR A 110 -4.29 -1.27 -8.40
N GLY A 111 -4.07 -0.76 -7.18
CA GLY A 111 -3.78 0.65 -6.91
C GLY A 111 -4.95 1.60 -7.21
N ARG A 112 -6.14 1.06 -7.49
CA ARG A 112 -7.34 1.84 -7.76
C ARG A 112 -7.95 2.36 -6.47
N VAL A 113 -8.66 3.48 -6.58
CA VAL A 113 -9.41 4.05 -5.46
C VAL A 113 -10.66 3.21 -5.19
N CYS A 114 -10.82 2.83 -3.93
CA CYS A 114 -12.00 2.16 -3.37
C CYS A 114 -12.64 3.07 -2.33
N MET A 115 -13.97 2.98 -2.20
CA MET A 115 -14.73 3.79 -1.25
C MET A 115 -15.85 2.96 -0.62
N SER A 116 -16.14 3.24 0.64
CA SER A 116 -17.30 2.74 1.35
C SER A 116 -18.10 3.91 1.89
N ILE A 117 -19.42 3.84 1.75
CA ILE A 117 -20.37 4.88 2.16
C ILE A 117 -21.39 4.23 3.08
N SER A 118 -21.50 4.73 4.30
CA SER A 118 -22.56 4.36 5.22
C SER A 118 -23.91 4.86 4.71
N ALA A 119 -24.98 4.09 4.94
CA ALA A 119 -26.33 4.56 4.68
C ALA A 119 -26.65 5.89 5.39
N ARG A 120 -25.97 6.20 6.51
CA ARG A 120 -26.11 7.49 7.24
C ARG A 120 -25.62 8.70 6.43
N ALA A 121 -24.68 8.48 5.51
CA ALA A 121 -24.16 9.50 4.60
C ALA A 121 -24.94 9.56 3.28
N MET A 122 -25.99 8.76 3.12
CA MET A 122 -26.82 8.71 1.91
C MET A 122 -28.12 9.48 2.11
N ALA A 123 -28.60 10.15 1.05
CA ALA A 123 -29.89 10.82 1.04
C ALA A 123 -31.03 9.83 0.78
N ILE A 124 -31.34 8.98 1.76
CA ILE A 124 -32.44 8.00 1.68
C ILE A 124 -33.69 8.58 2.32
N THR A 125 -34.79 8.64 1.58
CA THR A 125 -36.08 9.15 2.08
C THR A 125 -36.56 8.34 3.29
N GLY A 126 -36.89 9.03 4.39
CA GLY A 126 -37.40 8.40 5.60
C GLY A 126 -36.34 7.75 6.50
N ILE A 127 -35.04 7.91 6.20
CA ILE A 127 -33.95 7.34 7.01
C ILE A 127 -33.91 7.84 8.46
N ASP A 128 -34.37 9.06 8.68
CA ASP A 128 -34.46 9.68 10.01
C ASP A 128 -35.76 9.31 10.76
N ASP A 129 -36.73 8.75 10.06
CA ASP A 129 -38.02 8.37 10.63
C ASP A 129 -38.00 6.88 11.02
N ARG A 130 -38.01 6.63 12.34
CA ARG A 130 -37.97 5.27 12.91
C ARG A 130 -39.19 4.42 12.53
N ARG A 131 -40.25 5.01 11.98
CA ARG A 131 -41.40 4.27 11.44
C ARG A 131 -41.04 3.56 10.14
N TYR A 132 -40.09 4.09 9.38
CA TYR A 132 -39.68 3.56 8.07
C TYR A 132 -38.28 2.94 8.10
N TRP A 133 -37.39 3.38 8.99
CA TRP A 133 -36.01 2.90 9.04
C TRP A 133 -35.56 2.50 10.44
N ASN A 134 -34.94 1.32 10.55
CA ASN A 134 -34.33 0.85 11.80
C ASN A 134 -32.86 0.49 11.57
N TRP A 135 -31.99 1.05 12.41
CA TRP A 135 -30.57 0.73 12.43
C TRP A 135 -30.35 -0.56 13.20
N ILE A 136 -30.09 -1.65 12.47
CA ILE A 136 -29.79 -2.96 13.05
C ILE A 136 -28.26 -3.11 13.10
N PRO A 137 -27.63 -3.21 14.28
CA PRO A 137 -26.21 -3.48 14.39
C PRO A 137 -25.90 -4.86 13.81
N THR A 138 -24.87 -4.94 12.97
CA THR A 138 -24.30 -6.20 12.47
C THR A 138 -22.82 -6.25 12.81
N GLU A 139 -22.22 -7.45 12.81
CA GLU A 139 -20.76 -7.61 12.97
C GLU A 139 -19.96 -6.84 11.90
N GLU A 140 -20.59 -6.60 10.74
CA GLU A 140 -20.01 -5.82 9.65
C GLU A 140 -20.23 -4.30 9.81
N SER A 141 -21.14 -3.90 10.70
CA SER A 141 -21.40 -2.49 10.98
C SER A 141 -20.28 -1.91 11.83
N ARG A 142 -19.78 -0.73 11.46
CA ARG A 142 -18.75 -0.08 12.28
C ARG A 142 -19.31 0.21 13.67
N PRO A 143 -18.59 -0.16 14.75
CA PRO A 143 -18.99 0.24 16.09
C PRO A 143 -19.02 1.77 16.15
N LYS A 144 -20.04 2.32 16.83
CA LYS A 144 -20.03 3.75 17.17
C LYS A 144 -18.77 3.99 17.99
N GLN A 145 -17.79 4.68 17.41
CA GLN A 145 -16.64 5.14 18.17
C GLN A 145 -17.21 6.10 19.21
N VAL A 146 -17.20 5.67 20.46
CA VAL A 146 -17.73 6.41 21.60
C VAL A 146 -16.97 7.73 21.66
N GLU A 147 -17.69 8.85 21.52
CA GLU A 147 -17.19 10.17 21.89
C GLU A 147 -16.85 10.12 23.38
N ASN A 148 -15.57 9.99 23.69
CA ASN A 148 -15.08 10.25 25.04
C ASN A 148 -14.99 11.77 25.19
N LEU A 149 -15.84 12.30 26.09
CA LEU A 149 -15.77 13.66 26.63
C LEU A 149 -14.41 13.93 27.28
#